data_AF-K4AJE2-F1
#
_entry.id   AF-K4AJE2-F1
#
_cell.length_a   1.000
_cell.length_b   1.000
_cell.length_c   1.000
_cell.angle_alpha   90.00
_cell.angle_beta   90.00
_cell.angle_gamma   90.00
#
_symmetry.space_group_name_H-M   'P 1'
#
loop_
_entity.id
_entity.type
_entity.pdbx_description
1 polymer ?
#
loop_
_entity_poly.entity_id
_entity_poly.type
_entity_poly.pdbx_seq_one_letter_code
_entity_poly.pdbx_strand_id
1 'polypeptide(L)'
;MASSRNPDAPAAPALPSAPAVEPLEAQAPNPSIVPSDPPSPEMEATAEALTREEVLRRRRRRAARLAGVYRRLYWAMAEEVRARHRQYVWDLARSPLEAEQPPPPPGAPIPAVGEPPRPAPVPRRKKCGFTGCKVRAMATTRFCHSHILSDPKQVLYKPCAYITKRFVP
;
A
#
# COMPACT_ATOMS: atom_id res chain seq x y z
N MET A 1 -0.18 27.20 84.32
CA MET A 1 0.43 27.16 82.97
C MET A 1 1.86 26.71 83.16
N ALA A 2 2.16 25.48 82.75
CA ALA A 2 3.42 24.80 83.04
C ALA A 2 4.43 25.00 81.90
N SER A 3 5.69 25.04 82.31
CA SER A 3 6.90 24.63 81.58
C SER A 3 7.18 25.24 80.21
N SER A 4 8.28 25.99 80.11
CA SER A 4 9.59 25.38 79.79
C SER A 4 10.67 26.46 79.78
N ARG A 5 11.73 26.26 80.56
CA ARG A 5 13.01 26.97 80.41
C ARG A 5 14.00 26.00 79.77
N ASN A 6 14.61 26.41 78.66
CA ASN A 6 15.87 25.88 78.16
C ASN A 6 16.63 27.07 77.59
N PRO A 7 17.78 27.47 78.16
CA PRO A 7 18.76 28.29 77.47
C PRO A 7 19.94 27.43 77.01
N ASP A 8 20.73 28.02 76.10
CA ASP A 8 22.10 27.65 75.72
C ASP A 8 22.27 26.72 74.52
N ALA A 9 22.15 27.35 73.33
CA ALA A 9 22.89 26.96 72.14
C ALA A 9 23.81 28.15 71.75
N PRO A 10 25.16 28.01 71.79
CA PRO A 10 26.03 29.11 71.46
C PRO A 10 26.20 29.33 69.95
N ALA A 11 26.42 30.60 69.64
CA ALA A 11 26.53 31.26 68.36
C ALA A 11 27.44 30.60 67.31
N ALA A 12 27.00 30.72 66.06
CA ALA A 12 27.79 30.53 64.85
C ALA A 12 28.93 31.57 64.72
N PRO A 13 30.03 31.25 64.03
CA PRO A 13 30.85 32.24 63.38
C PRO A 13 30.66 32.28 61.85
N ALA A 14 30.91 33.47 61.32
CA ALA A 14 30.52 33.99 60.03
C ALA A 14 31.15 33.31 58.79
N LEU A 15 30.41 33.42 57.68
CA LEU A 15 30.85 33.20 56.30
C LEU A 15 31.96 34.18 55.90
N PRO A 16 32.95 33.74 55.10
CA PRO A 16 33.65 34.62 54.17
C PRO A 16 33.13 34.48 52.72
N SER A 17 32.97 35.67 52.14
CA SER A 17 32.62 36.08 50.77
C SER A 17 33.01 35.19 49.58
N ALA A 18 32.07 35.07 48.64
CA ALA A 18 32.30 34.67 47.24
C ALA A 18 33.24 35.64 46.51
N PRO A 19 33.95 35.17 45.47
CA PRO A 19 33.62 35.70 44.14
C PRO A 19 33.73 34.70 42.98
N ALA A 20 33.15 35.14 41.87
CA ALA A 20 33.36 34.74 40.48
C ALA A 20 32.57 33.51 39.98
N VAL A 21 31.49 33.85 39.29
CA VAL A 21 30.77 33.05 38.31
C VAL A 21 31.70 32.73 37.13
N GLU A 22 31.85 31.44 36.80
CA GLU A 22 32.22 30.95 35.47
C GLU A 22 31.25 29.80 35.13
N PRO A 23 30.43 29.89 34.07
CA PRO A 23 29.49 28.82 33.72
C PRO A 23 30.24 27.68 33.02
N LEU A 24 30.40 26.55 33.70
CA LEU A 24 30.85 25.32 33.01
C LEU A 24 29.69 24.78 32.16
N GLU A 25 29.74 25.21 30.90
CA GLU A 25 29.25 24.60 29.68
C GLU A 25 28.31 23.38 29.80
N ALA A 26 27.09 23.58 29.32
CA ALA A 26 26.17 22.51 28.97
C ALA A 26 26.79 21.59 27.90
N GLN A 27 27.36 20.46 28.33
CA GLN A 27 27.72 19.38 27.43
C GLN A 27 26.43 18.73 26.90
N ALA A 28 26.09 19.06 25.66
CA ALA A 28 25.06 18.39 24.89
C ALA A 28 25.35 16.88 24.77
N PRO A 29 24.34 15.99 24.86
CA PRO A 29 24.53 14.59 24.55
C PRO A 29 24.55 14.43 23.02
N ASN A 30 25.70 14.09 22.44
CA ASN A 30 25.75 13.59 21.07
C ASN A 30 26.72 12.40 20.95
N PRO A 31 26.31 11.18 21.37
CA PRO A 31 26.84 10.00 20.71
C PRO A 31 26.16 9.92 19.34
N SER A 32 26.95 10.27 18.33
CA SER A 32 26.73 10.02 16.91
C SER A 32 25.70 8.91 16.66
N ILE A 33 24.51 9.29 16.18
CA ILE A 33 23.47 8.37 15.75
C ILE A 33 23.98 7.70 14.48
N VAL A 34 24.77 6.65 14.65
CA VAL A 34 24.93 5.64 13.63
C VAL A 34 23.51 5.13 13.34
N PRO A 35 23.07 5.03 12.07
CA PRO A 35 21.87 4.28 11.74
C PRO A 35 22.13 2.81 12.08
N SER A 36 22.00 2.45 13.35
CA SER A 36 22.07 1.07 13.78
C SER A 36 20.91 0.35 13.12
N ASP A 37 21.21 -0.78 12.49
CA ASP A 37 20.18 -1.69 12.00
C ASP A 37 19.12 -1.91 13.08
N PRO A 38 17.83 -1.93 12.71
CA PRO A 38 16.76 -2.03 13.69
C PRO A 38 16.97 -3.32 14.52
N PRO A 39 17.00 -3.24 15.85
CA PRO A 39 17.34 -4.37 16.72
C PRO A 39 16.49 -5.59 16.38
N SER A 40 17.11 -6.78 16.47
CA SER A 40 16.42 -8.06 16.27
C SER A 40 15.18 -8.14 17.19
N PRO A 41 14.07 -8.77 16.76
CA PRO A 41 12.87 -8.91 17.59
C PRO A 41 13.15 -9.51 18.98
N GLU A 42 14.16 -10.37 19.10
CA GLU A 42 14.59 -10.98 20.36
C GLU A 42 15.20 -9.96 21.34
N MET A 43 15.99 -9.01 20.82
CA MET A 43 16.58 -7.91 21.60
C MET A 43 15.51 -6.92 22.11
N GLU A 44 14.36 -6.81 21.43
CA GLU A 44 13.26 -5.94 21.83
C GLU A 44 12.36 -6.57 22.92
N ALA A 45 12.58 -7.83 23.31
CA ALA A 45 11.76 -8.53 24.29
C ALA A 45 12.31 -8.47 25.72
N THR A 46 13.62 -8.20 25.88
CA THR A 46 14.35 -8.35 27.15
C THR A 46 14.40 -7.09 28.04
N ALA A 47 13.70 -6.01 27.67
CA ALA A 47 13.78 -4.75 28.41
C ALA A 47 12.77 -4.68 29.57
N GLU A 48 13.26 -4.42 30.79
CA GLU A 48 12.48 -4.38 32.04
C GLU A 48 11.56 -3.15 32.16
N ALA A 49 11.98 -1.99 31.66
CA ALA A 49 11.17 -0.77 31.63
C ALA A 49 11.37 0.01 30.33
N LEU A 50 10.27 0.49 29.72
CA LEU A 50 10.28 1.20 28.45
C LEU A 50 9.63 2.57 28.56
N THR A 51 10.25 3.57 27.95
CA THR A 51 9.62 4.88 27.76
C THR A 51 8.47 4.77 26.77
N ARG A 52 7.47 5.67 26.88
CA ARG A 52 6.32 5.72 25.96
C ARG A 52 6.77 5.82 24.49
N GLU A 53 7.80 6.63 24.22
CA GLU A 53 8.35 6.79 22.88
C GLU A 53 8.94 5.48 22.35
N GLU A 54 9.68 4.75 23.17
CA GLU A 54 10.29 3.49 22.77
C GLU A 54 9.24 2.41 22.49
N VAL A 55 8.14 2.37 23.27
CA VAL A 55 6.99 1.49 22.97
C VAL A 55 6.40 1.80 21.59
N LEU A 56 6.19 3.07 21.26
CA LEU A 56 5.66 3.48 19.96
C LEU A 56 6.60 3.13 18.82
N ARG A 57 7.92 3.38 18.98
CA ARG A 57 8.94 3.00 17.99
C ARG A 57 8.96 1.49 17.75
N ARG A 58 8.93 0.68 18.81
CA ARG A 58 8.86 -0.79 18.73
C ARG A 58 7.59 -1.29 18.02
N ARG A 59 6.42 -0.76 18.39
CA ARG A 59 5.15 -1.10 17.73
C ARG A 59 5.17 -0.76 16.24
N ARG A 60 5.68 0.41 15.87
CA ARG A 60 5.87 0.80 14.48
C ARG A 60 6.77 -0.18 13.73
N ARG A 61 7.93 -0.53 14.31
CA ARG A 61 8.86 -1.52 13.70
C ARG A 61 8.18 -2.88 13.51
N ARG A 62 7.49 -3.40 14.53
CA ARG A 62 6.75 -4.67 14.43
C ARG A 62 5.66 -4.64 13.35
N ALA A 63 4.85 -3.58 13.31
CA ALA A 63 3.84 -3.42 12.28
C ALA A 63 4.46 -3.36 10.87
N ALA A 64 5.59 -2.64 10.71
CA ALA A 64 6.30 -2.57 9.44
C ALA A 64 6.88 -3.93 9.01
N ARG A 65 7.46 -4.69 9.95
CA ARG A 65 7.95 -6.06 9.69
C ARG A 65 6.81 -6.98 9.28
N LEU A 66 5.68 -6.95 10.00
CA LEU A 66 4.50 -7.74 9.69
C LEU A 66 3.95 -7.41 8.30
N ALA A 67 3.78 -6.13 7.99
CA ALA A 67 3.37 -5.69 6.65
C ALA A 67 4.36 -6.13 5.56
N GLY A 68 5.67 -6.13 5.87
CA GLY A 68 6.70 -6.68 4.98
C GLY A 68 6.53 -8.17 4.71
N VAL A 69 6.28 -8.97 5.74
CA VAL A 69 6.03 -10.42 5.61
C VAL A 69 4.80 -10.69 4.76
N TYR A 70 3.66 -10.07 5.07
CA TYR A 70 2.42 -10.25 4.28
C TYR A 70 2.58 -9.82 2.82
N ARG A 71 3.30 -8.73 2.54
CA ARG A 71 3.60 -8.33 1.16
C ARG A 71 4.41 -9.40 0.42
N ARG A 72 5.43 -9.98 1.05
CA ARG A 72 6.21 -11.06 0.43
C ARG A 72 5.36 -12.31 0.19
N LEU A 73 4.55 -12.71 1.17
CA LEU A 73 3.63 -13.84 1.02
C LEU A 73 2.64 -13.63 -0.12
N TYR A 74 2.04 -12.43 -0.20
CA TYR A 74 1.14 -12.06 -1.29
C TYR A 74 1.79 -12.20 -2.66
N TRP A 75 2.99 -11.63 -2.84
CA TRP A 75 3.68 -11.66 -4.13
C TRP A 75 4.14 -13.07 -4.50
N ALA A 76 4.61 -13.87 -3.53
CA ALA A 76 4.97 -15.25 -3.76
C ALA A 76 3.78 -16.08 -4.27
N MET A 77 2.62 -15.98 -3.62
CA MET A 77 1.40 -16.64 -4.08
C MET A 77 0.94 -16.10 -5.43
N ALA A 78 1.00 -14.79 -5.66
CA ALA A 78 0.58 -14.19 -6.92
C ALA A 78 1.45 -14.68 -8.10
N GLU A 79 2.77 -14.79 -7.90
CA GLU A 79 3.67 -15.36 -8.90
C GLU A 79 3.40 -16.84 -9.15
N GLU A 80 3.13 -17.62 -8.10
CA GLU A 80 2.78 -19.04 -8.23
C GLU A 80 1.47 -19.23 -9.01
N VAL A 81 0.43 -18.45 -8.71
CA VAL A 81 -0.84 -18.48 -9.45
C VAL A 81 -0.63 -18.12 -10.92
N ARG A 82 0.18 -17.09 -11.21
CA ARG A 82 0.52 -16.72 -12.60
C ARG A 82 1.29 -17.84 -13.31
N ALA A 83 2.22 -18.49 -12.63
CA ALA A 83 2.99 -19.60 -13.20
C ALA A 83 2.10 -20.80 -13.53
N ARG A 84 1.24 -21.21 -12.59
CA ARG A 84 0.26 -22.29 -12.81
C ARG A 84 -0.75 -21.94 -13.91
N HIS A 85 -1.19 -20.68 -13.98
CA HIS A 85 -2.05 -20.23 -15.07
C HIS A 85 -1.36 -20.31 -16.43
N ARG A 86 -0.08 -19.93 -16.53
CA ARG A 86 0.70 -20.10 -17.77
C ARG A 86 0.81 -21.58 -18.16
N GLN A 87 1.04 -22.48 -17.21
CA GLN A 87 1.08 -23.93 -17.43
C GLN A 87 -0.29 -24.46 -17.87
N TYR A 88 -1.37 -24.10 -17.17
CA TYR A 88 -2.74 -24.44 -17.55
C TYR A 88 -3.05 -24.05 -18.99
N VAL A 89 -2.71 -22.81 -19.39
CA VAL A 89 -2.93 -22.33 -20.76
C VAL A 89 -2.05 -23.10 -21.76
N TRP A 90 -0.80 -23.40 -21.38
CA TRP A 90 0.13 -24.17 -22.22
C TRP A 90 -0.37 -25.60 -22.48
N ASP A 91 -0.80 -26.30 -21.42
CA ASP A 91 -1.19 -27.71 -21.49
C ASP A 91 -2.58 -27.92 -22.11
N LEU A 92 -3.54 -27.03 -21.85
CA LEU A 92 -4.91 -27.17 -22.35
C LEU A 92 -5.16 -26.46 -23.69
N ALA A 93 -4.19 -25.69 -24.20
CA ALA A 93 -4.27 -24.92 -25.45
C ALA A 93 -5.59 -24.14 -25.64
N ARG A 94 -6.28 -23.86 -24.53
CA ARG A 94 -7.57 -23.19 -24.51
C ARG A 94 -7.49 -22.12 -23.44
N SER A 95 -7.55 -20.88 -23.88
CA SER A 95 -8.06 -19.83 -23.01
C SER A 95 -9.45 -20.25 -22.54
N PRO A 96 -9.86 -20.04 -21.28
CA PRO A 96 -11.23 -20.25 -20.84
C PRO A 96 -12.29 -19.57 -21.74
N LEU A 97 -11.88 -18.61 -22.57
CA LEU A 97 -12.71 -17.92 -23.57
C LEU A 97 -12.90 -18.69 -24.89
N GLU A 98 -12.00 -19.61 -25.25
CA GLU A 98 -12.07 -20.40 -26.50
C GLU A 98 -12.95 -21.65 -26.35
N ALA A 99 -13.07 -22.19 -25.13
CA ALA A 99 -13.93 -23.33 -24.84
C ALA A 99 -15.43 -23.01 -25.00
N GLU A 100 -15.82 -21.74 -24.91
CA GLU A 100 -17.20 -21.24 -25.07
C GLU A 100 -17.53 -20.85 -26.52
N GLN A 101 -16.57 -20.91 -27.45
CA GLN A 101 -16.82 -20.53 -28.83
C GLN A 101 -17.49 -21.70 -29.59
N PRO A 102 -18.62 -21.48 -30.29
CA PRO A 102 -19.25 -22.52 -31.09
C PRO A 102 -18.27 -23.03 -32.15
N PRO A 103 -18.35 -24.32 -32.53
CA PRO A 103 -17.44 -24.92 -33.48
C PRO A 103 -17.40 -24.11 -34.78
N PRO A 104 -16.22 -23.99 -35.42
CA PRO A 104 -16.10 -23.26 -36.68
C PRO A 104 -17.00 -23.90 -37.75
N PRO A 105 -17.59 -23.10 -38.65
CA PRO A 105 -18.43 -23.62 -39.71
C PRO A 105 -17.63 -24.59 -40.60
N PRO A 106 -18.27 -25.66 -41.13
CA PRO A 106 -17.61 -26.61 -42.01
C PRO A 106 -17.08 -25.89 -43.25
N GLY A 107 -15.77 -25.99 -43.50
CA GLY A 107 -15.08 -25.33 -44.62
C GLY A 107 -14.02 -24.29 -44.25
N ALA A 108 -13.74 -24.06 -42.95
CA ALA A 108 -12.63 -23.22 -42.55
C ALA A 108 -11.26 -23.85 -42.93
N PRO A 109 -10.32 -23.08 -43.49
CA PRO A 109 -9.00 -23.59 -43.85
C PRO A 109 -8.25 -24.10 -42.60
N ILE A 110 -7.79 -25.34 -42.66
CA ILE A 110 -6.96 -25.96 -41.63
C ILE A 110 -5.61 -25.22 -41.61
N PRO A 111 -5.17 -24.62 -40.49
CA PRO A 111 -3.87 -23.98 -40.44
C PRO A 111 -2.76 -25.03 -40.58
N ALA A 112 -1.81 -24.76 -41.48
CA ALA A 112 -0.64 -25.59 -41.71
C ALA A 112 0.18 -25.74 -40.42
N VAL A 113 0.62 -26.98 -40.15
CA VAL A 113 1.49 -27.33 -39.03
C VAL A 113 2.77 -26.49 -39.11
N GLY A 114 2.99 -25.60 -38.13
CA GLY A 114 4.26 -24.90 -37.95
C GLY A 114 4.23 -23.36 -37.93
N GLU A 115 3.11 -22.70 -38.21
CA GLU A 115 3.01 -21.26 -37.92
C GLU A 115 2.74 -21.04 -36.41
N PRO A 116 3.48 -20.14 -35.73
CA PRO A 116 3.09 -19.71 -34.40
C PRO A 116 1.66 -19.18 -34.48
N PRO A 117 0.77 -19.51 -33.53
CA PRO A 117 -0.62 -19.08 -33.57
C PRO A 117 -0.63 -17.56 -33.70
N ARG A 118 -1.00 -17.08 -34.89
CA ARG A 118 -1.26 -15.65 -35.09
C ARG A 118 -2.26 -15.28 -34.01
N PRO A 119 -2.00 -14.25 -33.19
CA PRO A 119 -2.95 -13.85 -32.18
C PRO A 119 -4.28 -13.67 -32.89
N ALA A 120 -5.28 -14.47 -32.47
CA ALA A 120 -6.61 -14.42 -33.06
C ALA A 120 -6.99 -12.93 -33.19
N PRO A 121 -7.42 -12.46 -34.37
CA PRO A 121 -7.67 -11.05 -34.58
C PRO A 121 -8.64 -10.60 -33.51
N VAL A 122 -8.13 -9.86 -32.52
CA VAL A 122 -8.92 -9.37 -31.39
C VAL A 122 -10.10 -8.68 -32.04
N PRO A 123 -11.35 -9.15 -31.82
CA PRO A 123 -12.48 -8.64 -32.56
C PRO A 123 -12.46 -7.13 -32.40
N ARG A 124 -12.26 -6.42 -33.52
CA ARG A 124 -12.11 -4.97 -33.52
C ARG A 124 -13.34 -4.44 -32.79
N ARG A 125 -13.13 -3.90 -31.58
CA ARG A 125 -14.23 -3.47 -30.72
C ARG A 125 -15.07 -2.49 -31.52
N LYS A 126 -16.35 -2.82 -31.66
CA LYS A 126 -17.29 -2.07 -32.49
C LYS A 126 -17.34 -0.61 -31.99
N LYS A 127 -17.59 0.32 -32.90
CA LYS A 127 -17.83 1.73 -32.54
C LYS A 127 -19.03 1.80 -31.60
N CYS A 128 -19.08 2.85 -30.78
CA CYS A 128 -20.23 3.12 -29.94
C CYS A 128 -21.51 3.16 -30.79
N GLY A 129 -22.56 2.52 -30.31
CA GLY A 129 -23.88 2.46 -30.97
C GLY A 129 -24.69 3.75 -30.87
N PHE A 130 -24.18 4.78 -30.19
CA PHE A 130 -24.81 6.10 -30.14
C PHE A 130 -24.62 6.82 -31.48
N THR A 131 -25.70 7.39 -32.01
CA THR A 131 -25.72 8.04 -33.32
C THR A 131 -24.65 9.12 -33.41
N GLY A 132 -23.75 9.00 -34.40
CA GLY A 132 -22.66 9.96 -34.62
C GLY A 132 -21.44 9.80 -33.71
N CYS A 133 -21.44 8.87 -32.74
CA CYS A 133 -20.30 8.65 -31.87
C CYS A 133 -19.18 7.85 -32.57
N LYS A 134 -17.99 8.45 -32.68
CA LYS A 134 -16.80 7.81 -33.28
C LYS A 134 -15.94 7.05 -32.25
N VAL A 135 -16.27 7.15 -30.97
CA VAL A 135 -15.51 6.54 -29.87
C VAL A 135 -15.75 5.02 -29.87
N ARG A 136 -14.73 4.27 -29.44
CA ARG A 136 -14.81 2.81 -29.33
C ARG A 136 -15.75 2.40 -28.19
N ALA A 137 -16.58 1.38 -28.41
CA ALA A 137 -17.40 0.83 -27.34
C ALA A 137 -16.51 0.18 -26.25
N MET A 138 -17.01 0.15 -25.02
CA MET A 138 -16.33 -0.47 -23.89
C MET A 138 -16.33 -2.00 -24.01
N ALA A 139 -15.69 -2.70 -23.07
CA ALA A 139 -15.85 -4.16 -23.00
C ALA A 139 -17.32 -4.50 -22.76
N THR A 140 -17.76 -5.61 -23.35
CA THR A 140 -19.08 -6.25 -23.11
C THR A 140 -20.32 -5.38 -23.35
N THR A 141 -20.18 -4.17 -23.90
CA THR A 141 -21.28 -3.22 -24.11
C THR A 141 -21.23 -2.62 -25.51
N ARG A 142 -22.35 -2.06 -25.97
CA ARG A 142 -22.45 -1.41 -27.29
C ARG A 142 -22.06 0.07 -27.25
N PHE A 143 -21.79 0.65 -26.08
CA PHE A 143 -21.60 2.08 -25.90
C PHE A 143 -20.23 2.42 -25.29
N CYS A 144 -19.76 3.66 -25.46
CA CYS A 144 -18.56 4.18 -24.81
C CYS A 144 -18.88 4.73 -23.42
N HIS A 145 -17.87 5.08 -22.63
CA HIS A 145 -18.07 5.62 -21.27
C HIS A 145 -19.01 6.84 -21.21
N SER A 146 -19.00 7.70 -22.23
CA SER A 146 -19.89 8.87 -22.28
C SER A 146 -21.34 8.55 -22.62
N HIS A 147 -21.60 7.45 -23.34
CA HIS A 147 -22.94 7.07 -23.83
C HIS A 147 -23.45 5.79 -23.19
N ILE A 148 -22.77 5.29 -22.16
CA ILE A 148 -23.12 4.02 -21.53
C ILE A 148 -24.51 4.07 -20.88
N LEU A 149 -24.94 5.25 -20.44
CA LEU A 149 -26.28 5.48 -19.89
C LEU A 149 -27.39 5.41 -20.95
N SER A 150 -27.05 5.36 -22.24
CA SER A 150 -28.01 5.13 -23.33
C SER A 150 -28.30 3.65 -23.58
N ASP A 151 -27.60 2.73 -22.89
CA ASP A 151 -27.82 1.29 -23.02
C ASP A 151 -29.00 0.83 -22.14
N PRO A 152 -30.07 0.25 -22.72
CA PRO A 152 -31.24 -0.17 -21.96
C PRO A 152 -30.97 -1.35 -21.02
N LYS A 153 -29.88 -2.12 -21.23
CA LYS A 153 -29.51 -3.28 -20.40
C LYS A 153 -28.46 -2.93 -19.33
N GLN A 154 -28.13 -1.65 -19.20
CA GLN A 154 -27.08 -1.18 -18.32
C GLN A 154 -27.56 -1.12 -16.86
N VAL A 155 -26.89 -1.88 -15.98
CA VAL A 155 -27.20 -1.90 -14.52
C VAL A 155 -26.04 -1.37 -13.66
N LEU A 156 -24.82 -1.33 -14.21
CA LEU A 156 -23.58 -1.03 -13.48
C LEU A 156 -23.22 0.46 -13.35
N TYR A 157 -23.70 1.32 -14.25
CA TYR A 157 -23.35 2.74 -14.32
C TYR A 157 -24.57 3.57 -13.91
N LYS A 158 -24.33 4.64 -13.16
CA LYS A 158 -25.37 5.60 -12.75
C LYS A 158 -24.98 6.99 -13.23
N PRO A 159 -25.95 7.84 -13.60
CA PRO A 159 -25.66 9.24 -13.83
C PRO A 159 -25.07 9.85 -12.55
N CYS A 160 -23.95 10.57 -12.70
CA CYS A 160 -23.41 11.34 -11.60
C CYS A 160 -24.28 12.60 -11.42
N ALA A 161 -24.80 12.83 -10.22
CA ALA A 161 -25.52 14.06 -9.90
C ALA A 161 -24.60 15.30 -9.88
N TYR A 162 -23.29 15.10 -9.81
CA TYR A 162 -22.29 16.16 -9.83
C TYR A 162 -21.89 16.49 -11.27
N ILE A 163 -22.44 17.57 -11.82
CA ILE A 163 -22.03 18.12 -13.11
C ILE A 163 -20.66 18.76 -12.92
N THR A 164 -19.59 18.07 -13.32
CA THR A 164 -18.32 18.73 -13.60
C THR A 164 -18.54 19.57 -14.85
N LYS A 165 -18.84 20.87 -14.69
CA LYS A 165 -18.83 21.82 -15.80
C LYS A 165 -17.45 21.73 -16.46
N ARG A 166 -17.38 21.02 -17.59
CA ARG A 166 -16.20 21.05 -18.44
C ARG A 166 -16.29 22.35 -19.22
N PHE A 167 -15.53 23.34 -18.75
CA PHE A 167 -15.16 24.48 -19.56
C PHE A 167 -14.39 23.92 -20.77
N VAL A 168 -14.99 24.03 -21.95
CA VAL A 168 -14.29 23.83 -23.22
C VAL A 168 -14.14 25.24 -23.81
N PRO A 169 -12.92 25.67 -24.17
CA PRO A 169 -12.67 26.98 -24.79
C PRO A 169 -13.32 27.10 -26.17
#